data_AF-A0A2P5AJ32-F1
#
_entry.id   AF-A0A2P5AJ32-F1
#
_cell.length_a   1.000
_cell.length_b   1.000
_cell.length_c   1.000
_cell.angle_alpha   90.00
_cell.angle_beta   90.00
_cell.angle_gamma   90.00
#
_symmetry.space_group_name_H-M   'P 1'
#
loop_
_entity.id
_entity.type
_entity.pdbx_description
1 polymer ?
#
loop_
_entity_poly.entity_id
_entity_poly.type
_entity_poly.pdbx_seq_one_letter_code
_entity_poly.pdbx_strand_id
1 'polypeptide(L)'
;MSDFLHHFEKIKVKDQAIANYLEEIGIEKWSRANFSAIRYNIMTSNNAESFNNTSRDARKYPITTLAEFLRYTLQTWFFERRTLAMESNKPLPTKIEKKLEDRIEAAKTLIVQPLSHYEFYVMDGNRDGQVNLQTKTYSCRRFDLTGLPCMHALAAILSRGINPYSLCSWYYTVDAWLCSYAETIYPVENEEEWDVPDDISRRMVEPPPYKPKAGRPKTKRTKSKGEKIIMQRHCSRCSGKGRNRATCTYMIPTPSNK
;
A
#
# COMPACT_ATOMS: atom_id res chain seq x y z
N MET A 1 4.66 -18.67 15.10
CA MET A 1 4.77 -18.27 16.52
C MET A 1 6.23 -18.08 16.91
N SER A 2 7.11 -19.04 16.59
CA SER A 2 8.56 -19.00 16.87
C SER A 2 9.25 -17.72 16.41
N ASP A 3 8.99 -17.27 15.18
CA ASP A 3 9.60 -16.05 14.64
C ASP A 3 9.23 -14.78 15.42
N PHE A 4 7.97 -14.65 15.83
CA PHE A 4 7.52 -13.48 16.58
C PHE A 4 8.23 -13.43 17.93
N LEU A 5 8.26 -14.56 18.65
CA LEU A 5 8.93 -14.65 19.95
C LEU A 5 10.43 -14.35 19.81
N HIS A 6 11.11 -14.91 18.81
CA HIS A 6 12.52 -14.63 18.54
C HIS A 6 12.81 -13.14 18.32
N HIS A 7 11.97 -12.46 17.54
CA HIS A 7 12.15 -11.02 17.29
C HIS A 7 11.73 -10.16 18.48
N PHE A 8 10.72 -10.58 19.23
CA PHE A 8 10.27 -9.85 20.41
C PHE A 8 11.26 -9.96 21.56
N GLU A 9 11.92 -11.11 21.73
CA GLU A 9 13.00 -11.28 22.69
C GLU A 9 14.17 -10.34 22.41
N LYS A 10 14.51 -10.13 21.13
CA LYS A 10 15.53 -9.13 20.76
C LYS A 10 15.13 -7.69 21.12
N ILE A 11 13.83 -7.38 21.17
CA ILE A 11 13.34 -6.08 21.63
C ILE A 11 13.50 -6.00 23.15
N LYS A 12 13.09 -7.04 23.89
CA LYS A 12 13.27 -7.14 25.36
C LYS A 12 14.72 -6.92 25.79
N VAL A 13 15.64 -7.64 25.15
CA VAL A 13 17.08 -7.52 25.43
C VAL A 13 17.62 -6.12 25.16
N LYS A 14 17.07 -5.42 24.15
CA LYS A 14 17.55 -4.10 23.76
C LYS A 14 16.99 -2.98 24.63
N ASP A 15 15.72 -3.06 25.00
CA ASP A 15 15.05 -2.08 25.85
C ASP A 15 13.80 -2.71 26.50
N GLN A 16 13.92 -3.02 27.78
CA GLN A 16 12.84 -3.62 28.55
C GLN A 16 11.64 -2.69 28.73
N ALA A 17 11.87 -1.37 28.82
CA ALA A 17 10.77 -0.41 28.99
C ALA A 17 9.90 -0.33 27.73
N ILE A 18 10.53 -0.38 26.55
CA ILE A 18 9.80 -0.47 25.27
C ILE A 18 9.02 -1.78 25.19
N ALA A 19 9.62 -2.90 25.60
CA ALA A 19 8.93 -4.18 25.57
C ALA A 19 7.70 -4.19 26.48
N ASN A 20 7.81 -3.68 27.71
CA ASN A 20 6.69 -3.57 28.65
C ASN A 20 5.56 -2.70 28.07
N TYR A 21 5.90 -1.54 27.51
CA TYR A 21 4.93 -0.66 26.83
C TYR A 21 4.20 -1.37 25.69
N LEU A 22 4.93 -2.15 24.87
CA LEU A 22 4.33 -2.93 23.79
C LEU A 22 3.42 -4.05 24.30
N GLU A 23 3.77 -4.71 25.41
CA GLU A 23 2.89 -5.70 26.05
C GLU A 23 1.61 -5.04 26.60
N GLU A 24 1.73 -3.90 27.30
CA GLU A 24 0.61 -3.14 27.88
C GLU A 24 -0.41 -2.67 26.83
N ILE A 25 0.04 -2.25 25.65
CA ILE A 25 -0.87 -1.87 24.56
C ILE A 25 -1.74 -3.06 24.13
N GLY A 26 -1.24 -4.28 24.23
CA GLY A 26 -1.83 -5.49 23.67
C GLY A 26 -1.14 -5.86 22.35
N ILE A 27 -0.49 -7.02 22.34
CA ILE A 27 0.34 -7.51 21.21
C ILE A 27 -0.47 -7.59 19.92
N GLU A 28 -1.73 -8.00 20.00
CA GLU A 28 -2.65 -8.08 18.87
C GLU A 28 -2.84 -6.73 18.16
N LYS A 29 -2.74 -5.59 18.87
CA LYS A 29 -3.01 -4.27 18.28
C LYS A 29 -1.91 -3.79 17.34
N TRP A 30 -0.66 -4.17 17.62
CA TRP A 30 0.51 -3.69 16.89
C TRP A 30 1.29 -4.79 16.16
N SER A 31 1.19 -6.06 16.60
CA SER A 31 1.86 -7.18 15.95
C SER A 31 0.95 -7.82 14.90
N ARG A 32 1.36 -7.72 13.64
CA ARG A 32 0.66 -8.41 12.54
C ARG A 32 0.57 -9.92 12.74
N ALA A 33 1.55 -10.53 13.42
CA ALA A 33 1.56 -11.98 13.65
C ALA A 33 0.48 -12.44 14.65
N ASN A 34 -0.04 -11.51 15.47
CA ASN A 34 -1.06 -11.77 16.49
C ASN A 34 -2.36 -10.99 16.24
N PHE A 35 -2.44 -10.19 15.17
CA PHE A 35 -3.67 -9.50 14.79
C PHE A 35 -4.63 -10.51 14.13
N SER A 36 -5.88 -10.52 14.59
CA SER A 36 -6.88 -11.51 14.16
C SER A 36 -7.37 -11.34 12.72
N ALA A 37 -7.19 -10.16 12.13
CA ALA A 37 -7.63 -9.87 10.76
C ALA A 37 -6.47 -9.87 9.74
N ILE A 38 -6.81 -10.07 8.47
CA ILE A 38 -5.82 -10.11 7.38
C ILE A 38 -5.52 -8.69 6.91
N ARG A 39 -4.28 -8.22 7.10
CA ARG A 39 -3.83 -6.86 6.68
C ARG A 39 -3.17 -6.82 5.29
N TYR A 40 -3.19 -7.91 4.50
CA TYR A 40 -2.70 -7.99 3.11
C TYR A 40 -1.35 -7.28 2.83
N ASN A 41 -0.43 -7.33 3.78
CA ASN A 41 0.88 -6.64 3.73
C ASN A 41 0.85 -5.09 3.68
N ILE A 42 -0.27 -4.47 4.05
CA ILE A 42 -0.40 -3.02 4.22
C ILE A 42 -0.08 -2.68 5.68
N MET A 43 1.08 -2.07 5.90
CA MET A 43 1.61 -1.75 7.24
C MET A 43 1.62 -0.25 7.54
N THR A 44 1.19 0.59 6.61
CA THR A 44 1.37 2.05 6.69
C THR A 44 0.13 2.82 6.27
N SER A 45 -0.02 4.03 6.80
CA SER A 45 -0.98 5.05 6.36
C SER A 45 -0.57 5.73 5.06
N ASN A 46 0.29 5.11 4.23
CA ASN A 46 0.80 5.71 2.99
C ASN A 46 -0.33 6.16 2.06
N ASN A 47 -1.47 5.45 2.06
CA ASN A 47 -2.63 5.83 1.27
C ASN A 47 -3.20 7.19 1.74
N ALA A 48 -3.34 7.38 3.05
CA ALA A 48 -3.81 8.64 3.62
C ALA A 48 -2.78 9.77 3.41
N GLU A 49 -1.48 9.51 3.56
CA GLU A 49 -0.45 10.51 3.31
C GLU A 49 -0.38 10.93 1.84
N SER A 50 -0.44 9.95 0.92
CA SER A 50 -0.46 10.18 -0.52
C SER A 50 -1.67 11.01 -0.93
N PHE A 51 -2.86 10.63 -0.49
CA PHE A 51 -4.09 11.36 -0.77
C PHE A 51 -4.07 12.79 -0.19
N ASN A 52 -3.56 12.95 1.04
CA ASN A 52 -3.36 14.27 1.64
C ASN A 52 -2.40 15.14 0.81
N ASN A 53 -1.34 14.55 0.25
CA ASN A 53 -0.42 15.30 -0.60
C ASN A 53 -1.11 15.71 -1.91
N THR A 54 -1.89 14.81 -2.53
CA THR A 54 -2.66 15.09 -3.75
C THR A 54 -3.66 16.24 -3.57
N SER A 55 -4.40 16.26 -2.46
CA SER A 55 -5.40 17.31 -2.16
C SER A 55 -4.85 18.55 -1.48
N ARG A 56 -3.53 18.66 -1.30
CA ARG A 56 -2.91 19.76 -0.52
C ARG A 56 -3.25 21.14 -1.07
N ASP A 57 -3.18 21.32 -2.38
CA ASP A 57 -3.40 22.62 -3.00
C ASP A 57 -4.91 22.90 -3.20
N ALA A 58 -5.71 21.88 -3.50
CA ALA A 58 -7.18 21.98 -3.56
C ALA A 58 -7.79 22.47 -2.24
N ARG A 59 -7.23 22.08 -1.10
CA ARG A 59 -7.69 22.51 0.24
C ARG A 59 -7.52 24.01 0.54
N LYS A 60 -6.86 24.77 -0.34
CA LYS A 60 -6.72 26.23 -0.22
C LYS A 60 -7.87 27.00 -0.89
N TYR A 61 -8.71 26.30 -1.65
CA TYR A 61 -9.83 26.86 -2.40
C TYR A 61 -11.16 26.64 -1.64
N PRO A 62 -12.26 27.28 -2.08
CA PRO A 62 -13.59 27.03 -1.52
C PRO A 62 -13.95 25.55 -1.49
N ILE A 63 -14.85 25.18 -0.56
CA ILE A 63 -15.26 23.78 -0.37
C ILE A 63 -15.83 23.15 -1.64
N THR A 64 -16.52 23.93 -2.47
CA THR A 64 -17.05 23.51 -3.78
C THR A 64 -15.92 23.11 -4.73
N THR A 65 -14.85 23.90 -4.81
CA THR A 65 -13.66 23.57 -5.60
C THR A 65 -12.94 22.32 -5.08
N LEU A 66 -12.86 22.16 -3.75
CA LEU A 66 -12.29 20.95 -3.16
C LEU A 66 -13.13 19.71 -3.48
N ALA A 67 -14.46 19.80 -3.37
CA ALA A 67 -15.36 18.71 -3.70
C ALA A 67 -15.21 18.31 -5.18
N GLU A 68 -15.19 19.28 -6.08
CA GLU A 68 -15.00 19.03 -7.52
C GLU A 68 -13.63 18.41 -7.83
N PHE A 69 -12.56 18.89 -7.19
CA PHE A 69 -11.24 18.28 -7.31
C PHE A 69 -11.25 16.81 -6.87
N LEU A 70 -11.89 16.50 -5.74
CA LEU A 70 -11.98 15.13 -5.22
C LEU A 70 -12.77 14.23 -6.16
N ARG A 71 -13.94 14.70 -6.62
CA ARG A 71 -14.80 14.02 -7.58
C ARG A 71 -14.03 13.71 -8.88
N TYR A 72 -13.40 14.72 -9.49
CA TYR A 72 -12.59 14.57 -10.70
C TYR A 72 -11.44 13.58 -10.52
N THR A 73 -10.71 13.69 -9.39
CA THR A 73 -9.58 12.81 -9.10
C THR A 73 -10.03 11.35 -8.96
N LEU A 74 -11.11 11.10 -8.21
CA LEU A 74 -11.64 9.76 -8.01
C LEU A 74 -12.21 9.20 -9.32
N GLN A 75 -12.95 10.00 -10.10
CA GLN A 75 -13.44 9.58 -11.40
C GLN A 75 -12.30 9.14 -12.31
N THR A 76 -11.26 9.97 -12.43
CA THR A 76 -10.07 9.67 -13.24
C THR A 76 -9.40 8.38 -12.79
N TRP A 77 -9.16 8.24 -11.48
CA TRP A 77 -8.54 7.04 -10.93
C TRP A 77 -9.39 5.79 -11.13
N PHE A 78 -10.71 5.86 -10.91
CA PHE A 78 -11.59 4.71 -11.10
C PHE A 78 -11.60 4.27 -12.56
N PHE A 79 -11.70 5.23 -13.49
CA PHE A 79 -11.62 4.96 -14.91
C PHE A 79 -10.28 4.30 -15.29
N GLU A 80 -9.15 4.95 -14.99
CA GLU A 80 -7.81 4.43 -15.30
C GLU A 80 -7.58 3.03 -14.72
N ARG A 81 -8.00 2.79 -13.47
CA ARG A 81 -7.82 1.51 -12.80
C ARG A 81 -8.68 0.41 -13.40
N ARG A 82 -9.92 0.73 -13.78
CA ARG A 82 -10.81 -0.20 -14.49
C ARG A 82 -10.23 -0.53 -15.86
N THR A 83 -9.80 0.46 -16.64
CA THR A 83 -9.20 0.25 -17.96
C THR A 83 -7.97 -0.65 -17.87
N LEU A 84 -7.05 -0.37 -16.94
CA LEU A 84 -5.87 -1.21 -16.73
C LEU A 84 -6.21 -2.66 -16.33
N ALA A 85 -7.28 -2.86 -15.57
CA ALA A 85 -7.74 -4.19 -15.20
C ALA A 85 -8.38 -4.92 -16.40
N MET A 86 -9.17 -4.22 -17.21
CA MET A 86 -9.81 -4.76 -18.43
C MET A 86 -8.79 -5.14 -19.50
N GLU A 87 -7.70 -4.39 -19.62
CA GLU A 87 -6.58 -4.69 -20.54
C GLU A 87 -5.70 -5.86 -20.05
N SER A 88 -5.93 -6.38 -18.84
CA SER A 88 -5.13 -7.44 -18.28
C SER A 88 -5.52 -8.81 -18.83
N ASN A 89 -4.57 -9.48 -19.49
CA ASN A 89 -4.74 -10.84 -19.99
C ASN A 89 -4.29 -11.93 -18.98
N LYS A 90 -3.93 -11.53 -17.76
CA LYS A 90 -3.44 -12.43 -16.71
C LYS A 90 -4.48 -12.56 -15.58
N PRO A 91 -4.52 -13.68 -14.86
CA PRO A 91 -5.47 -13.86 -13.76
C PRO A 91 -5.19 -12.94 -12.57
N LEU A 92 -3.95 -12.48 -12.37
CA LEU A 92 -3.56 -11.55 -11.33
C LEU A 92 -2.95 -10.25 -11.94
N PRO A 93 -2.97 -9.12 -11.20
CA PRO A 93 -2.28 -7.91 -11.62
C PRO A 93 -0.77 -8.14 -11.78
N THR A 94 -0.14 -7.48 -12.76
CA THR A 94 1.28 -7.67 -13.13
C THR A 94 2.27 -7.69 -11.96
N LYS A 95 2.07 -6.84 -10.94
CA LYS A 95 2.94 -6.82 -9.75
C LYS A 95 2.81 -8.06 -8.89
N ILE A 96 1.60 -8.61 -8.81
CA ILE A 96 1.31 -9.83 -8.05
C ILE A 96 1.77 -11.04 -8.84
N GLU A 97 1.55 -11.05 -10.16
CA GLU A 97 2.08 -12.05 -11.09
C GLU A 97 3.58 -12.22 -10.92
N LYS A 98 4.34 -11.15 -11.05
CA LYS A 98 5.80 -11.19 -10.86
C LYS A 98 6.19 -11.74 -9.49
N LYS A 99 5.47 -11.34 -8.43
CA LYS A 99 5.73 -11.81 -7.08
C LYS A 99 5.40 -13.30 -6.90
N LEU A 100 4.40 -13.81 -7.61
CA LEU A 100 4.06 -15.22 -7.63
C LEU A 100 5.11 -16.00 -8.43
N GLU A 101 5.49 -15.53 -9.61
CA GLU A 101 6.55 -16.09 -10.46
C GLU A 101 7.87 -16.21 -9.68
N ASP A 102 8.33 -15.14 -9.01
CA ASP A 102 9.54 -15.14 -8.17
C ASP A 102 9.47 -16.20 -7.05
N ARG A 103 8.29 -16.38 -6.45
CA ARG A 103 8.08 -17.38 -5.38
C ARG A 103 7.98 -18.80 -5.92
N ILE A 104 7.43 -18.98 -7.12
CA ILE A 104 7.40 -20.27 -7.82
C ILE A 104 8.83 -20.70 -8.12
N GLU A 105 9.66 -19.79 -8.61
CA GLU A 105 11.06 -20.10 -8.89
C GLU A 105 11.82 -20.49 -7.63
N ALA A 106 11.64 -19.74 -6.54
CA ALA A 106 12.19 -20.10 -5.23
C ALA A 106 11.62 -21.41 -4.67
N ALA A 107 10.39 -21.80 -5.03
CA ALA A 107 9.78 -23.04 -4.56
C ALA A 107 10.35 -24.29 -5.25
N LYS A 108 10.80 -24.16 -6.50
CA LYS A 108 11.42 -25.27 -7.25
C LYS A 108 12.75 -25.74 -6.67
N THR A 109 13.43 -24.88 -5.91
CA THR A 109 14.71 -25.22 -5.26
C THR A 109 14.52 -25.96 -3.92
N LEU A 110 13.28 -26.12 -3.45
CA LEU A 110 12.97 -26.74 -2.18
C LEU A 110 12.83 -28.25 -2.30
N ILE A 111 13.24 -28.96 -1.25
CA ILE A 111 13.06 -30.41 -1.17
C ILE A 111 11.71 -30.68 -0.49
N VAL A 112 10.85 -31.43 -1.17
CA VAL A 112 9.51 -31.76 -0.68
C VAL A 112 9.47 -33.24 -0.32
N GLN A 113 9.19 -33.53 0.96
CA GLN A 113 8.96 -34.86 1.48
C GLN A 113 7.46 -35.04 1.79
N PRO A 114 6.73 -35.88 1.04
CA PRO A 114 5.36 -36.23 1.39
C PRO A 114 5.30 -36.95 2.73
N LEU A 115 4.42 -36.52 3.63
CA LEU A 115 4.13 -37.17 4.91
C LEU A 115 2.84 -37.99 4.84
N SER A 116 1.82 -37.46 4.16
CA SER A 116 0.54 -38.12 3.90
C SER A 116 -0.03 -37.67 2.56
N HIS A 117 -1.29 -38.02 2.26
CA HIS A 117 -1.94 -37.60 1.03
C HIS A 117 -2.05 -36.06 0.92
N TYR A 118 -2.22 -35.36 2.05
CA TYR A 118 -2.40 -33.91 2.11
C TYR A 118 -1.27 -33.18 2.82
N GLU A 119 -0.37 -33.88 3.51
CA GLU A 119 0.68 -33.28 4.33
C GLU A 119 2.07 -33.48 3.75
N PHE A 120 2.87 -32.42 3.83
CA PHE A 120 4.20 -32.34 3.26
C PHE A 120 5.14 -31.66 4.25
N TYR A 121 6.36 -32.19 4.34
CA TYR A 121 7.49 -31.53 4.96
C TYR A 121 8.34 -30.91 3.86
N VAL A 122 8.58 -29.61 3.92
CA VAL A 122 9.30 -28.85 2.90
C VAL A 122 10.56 -28.26 3.52
N MET A 123 11.71 -28.66 3.02
CA MET A 123 13.02 -28.24 3.50
C MET A 123 13.54 -27.07 2.66
N ASP A 124 13.91 -25.98 3.32
CA ASP A 124 14.47 -24.77 2.68
C ASP A 124 15.92 -24.45 3.10
N GLY A 125 16.52 -25.32 3.93
CA GLY A 125 17.89 -25.19 4.43
C GLY A 125 18.06 -24.23 5.61
N ASN A 126 16.98 -23.60 6.09
CA ASN A 126 17.02 -22.69 7.23
C ASN A 126 15.81 -22.86 8.16
N ARG A 127 14.60 -22.81 7.60
CA ARG A 127 13.31 -22.93 8.27
C ARG A 127 12.42 -23.88 7.48
N ASP A 128 12.63 -25.15 7.73
CA ASP A 128 11.73 -26.20 7.24
C ASP A 128 10.28 -25.93 7.67
N GLY A 129 9.35 -26.37 6.84
CA GLY A 129 7.94 -26.12 7.06
C GLY A 129 7.04 -27.28 6.73
N GLN A 130 6.02 -27.46 7.57
CA GLN A 130 4.94 -28.41 7.33
C GLN A 130 3.80 -27.69 6.59
N VAL A 131 3.27 -28.36 5.57
CA VAL A 131 2.18 -27.88 4.73
C VAL A 131 1.07 -28.91 4.73
N ASN A 132 -0.15 -28.49 5.03
CA ASN A 132 -1.36 -29.29 4.84
C ASN A 132 -2.22 -28.63 3.75
N LEU A 133 -2.36 -29.31 2.60
CA LEU A 133 -3.09 -28.78 1.45
C LEU A 133 -4.62 -28.86 1.61
N GLN A 134 -5.14 -29.77 2.44
CA GLN A 134 -6.58 -29.92 2.67
C GLN A 134 -7.11 -28.78 3.55
N THR A 135 -6.45 -28.52 4.67
CA THR A 135 -6.83 -27.45 5.61
C THR A 135 -6.27 -26.09 5.20
N LYS A 136 -5.44 -26.03 4.15
CA LYS A 136 -4.69 -24.84 3.70
C LYS A 136 -3.90 -24.20 4.85
N THR A 137 -3.27 -25.02 5.67
CA THR A 137 -2.44 -24.57 6.80
C THR A 137 -0.97 -24.76 6.50
N TYR A 138 -0.16 -23.76 6.88
CA TYR A 138 1.26 -23.72 6.57
C TYR A 138 2.02 -23.24 7.79
N SER A 139 3.06 -23.95 8.21
CA SER A 139 3.89 -23.53 9.36
C SER A 139 4.53 -22.15 9.16
N CYS A 140 4.78 -21.76 7.90
CA CYS A 140 5.29 -20.46 7.51
C CYS A 140 4.36 -19.30 7.93
N ARG A 141 3.05 -19.54 8.16
CA ARG A 141 1.94 -18.56 8.39
C ARG A 141 1.87 -17.36 7.44
N ARG A 142 2.75 -17.30 6.44
CA ARG A 142 2.88 -16.18 5.52
C ARG A 142 1.69 -16.11 4.57
N PHE A 143 1.05 -17.25 4.30
CA PHE A 143 -0.22 -17.28 3.59
C PHE A 143 -1.33 -16.60 4.39
N ASP A 144 -1.58 -17.04 5.63
CA ASP A 144 -2.62 -16.49 6.52
C ASP A 144 -2.52 -14.97 6.67
N LEU A 145 -1.29 -14.45 6.71
CA LEU A 145 -1.04 -13.02 6.88
C LEU A 145 -1.12 -12.19 5.58
N THR A 146 -0.98 -12.81 4.42
CA THR A 146 -0.83 -12.06 3.15
C THR A 146 -1.81 -12.46 2.06
N GLY A 147 -2.54 -13.57 2.16
CA GLY A 147 -3.42 -14.07 1.11
C GLY A 147 -2.72 -14.53 -0.18
N LEU A 148 -1.38 -14.53 -0.22
CA LEU A 148 -0.57 -15.06 -1.33
C LEU A 148 0.28 -16.24 -0.86
N PRO A 149 0.36 -17.34 -1.62
CA PRO A 149 1.04 -18.57 -1.19
C PRO A 149 2.53 -18.32 -0.90
N CYS A 150 3.04 -18.91 0.19
CA CYS A 150 4.47 -18.92 0.49
C CYS A 150 5.19 -19.96 -0.37
N MET A 151 6.52 -19.87 -0.49
CA MET A 151 7.31 -20.82 -1.29
C MET A 151 7.13 -22.28 -0.83
N HIS A 152 6.97 -22.54 0.48
CA HIS A 152 6.67 -23.89 0.99
C HIS A 152 5.33 -24.43 0.47
N ALA A 153 4.28 -23.59 0.48
CA ALA A 153 2.98 -23.94 -0.06
C ALA A 153 3.05 -24.24 -1.57
N LEU A 154 3.78 -23.39 -2.30
CA LEU A 154 4.01 -23.55 -3.73
C LEU A 154 4.77 -24.85 -4.04
N ALA A 155 5.81 -25.18 -3.28
CA ALA A 155 6.56 -26.41 -3.49
C ALA A 155 5.69 -27.66 -3.31
N ALA A 156 4.84 -27.68 -2.29
CA ALA A 156 3.91 -28.78 -2.03
C ALA A 156 2.86 -28.96 -3.15
N ILE A 157 2.30 -27.88 -3.70
CA ILE A 157 1.33 -28.00 -4.82
C ILE A 157 2.00 -28.33 -6.16
N LEU A 158 3.22 -27.82 -6.38
CA LEU A 158 3.98 -28.09 -7.60
C LEU A 158 4.37 -29.57 -7.67
N SER A 159 4.70 -30.20 -6.54
CA SER A 159 4.94 -31.65 -6.46
C SER A 159 3.70 -32.51 -6.74
N ARG A 160 2.50 -31.90 -6.70
CA ARG A 160 1.21 -32.50 -7.05
C ARG A 160 0.70 -32.11 -8.43
N GLY A 161 1.42 -31.26 -9.18
CA GLY A 161 0.97 -30.75 -10.47
C GLY A 161 -0.29 -29.86 -10.36
N ILE A 162 -0.56 -29.29 -9.18
CA ILE A 162 -1.72 -28.43 -8.95
C ILE A 162 -1.37 -26.99 -9.38
N ASN A 163 -2.33 -26.31 -9.99
CA ASN A 163 -2.16 -24.94 -10.46
C ASN A 163 -1.89 -23.95 -9.28
N PRO A 164 -0.77 -23.19 -9.29
CA PRO A 164 -0.45 -22.19 -8.28
C PRO A 164 -1.48 -21.08 -8.04
N TYR A 165 -2.22 -20.69 -9.08
CA TYR A 165 -3.25 -19.66 -8.95
C TYR A 165 -4.38 -20.08 -7.99
N SER A 166 -4.62 -21.38 -7.82
CA SER A 166 -5.65 -21.91 -6.91
C SER A 166 -5.43 -21.58 -5.42
N LEU A 167 -4.18 -21.26 -5.05
CA LEU A 167 -3.87 -20.83 -3.70
C LEU A 167 -3.95 -19.32 -3.53
N CYS A 168 -4.05 -18.53 -4.60
CA CYS A 168 -4.12 -17.07 -4.46
C CYS A 168 -5.50 -16.66 -3.94
N SER A 169 -5.51 -15.74 -2.96
CA SER A 169 -6.77 -15.16 -2.48
C SER A 169 -7.48 -14.40 -3.60
N TRP A 170 -8.81 -14.48 -3.63
CA TRP A 170 -9.65 -13.77 -4.59
C TRP A 170 -9.33 -12.28 -4.64
N TYR A 171 -9.00 -11.63 -3.52
CA TYR A 171 -8.66 -10.20 -3.46
C TYR A 171 -7.42 -9.80 -4.26
N TYR A 172 -6.65 -10.76 -4.79
CA TYR A 172 -5.53 -10.52 -5.68
C TYR A 172 -5.84 -10.75 -7.16
N THR A 173 -7.05 -11.19 -7.52
CA THR A 173 -7.39 -11.45 -8.91
C THR A 173 -7.71 -10.15 -9.65
N VAL A 174 -7.59 -10.21 -10.98
CA VAL A 174 -8.08 -9.13 -11.85
C VAL A 174 -9.59 -8.94 -11.68
N ASP A 175 -10.35 -10.00 -11.44
CA ASP A 175 -11.80 -9.90 -11.18
C ASP A 175 -12.10 -9.05 -9.94
N ALA A 176 -11.41 -9.31 -8.81
CA ALA A 176 -11.57 -8.49 -7.62
C ALA A 176 -11.14 -7.04 -7.85
N TRP A 177 -10.11 -6.84 -8.67
CA TRP A 177 -9.68 -5.51 -9.09
C TRP A 177 -10.78 -4.79 -9.89
N LEU A 178 -11.38 -5.46 -10.87
CA LEU A 178 -12.53 -4.93 -11.64
C LEU A 178 -13.70 -4.58 -10.73
N CYS A 179 -14.10 -5.50 -9.84
CA CYS A 179 -15.18 -5.25 -8.87
C CYS A 179 -14.89 -4.04 -7.97
N SER A 180 -13.63 -3.84 -7.56
CA SER A 180 -13.24 -2.73 -6.70
C SER A 180 -13.38 -1.35 -7.36
N TYR A 181 -13.37 -1.30 -8.70
CA TYR A 181 -13.49 -0.06 -9.47
C TYR A 181 -14.66 -0.11 -10.45
N ALA A 182 -15.68 -0.94 -10.20
CA ALA A 182 -16.82 -1.14 -11.11
C ALA A 182 -17.75 0.08 -11.18
N GLU A 183 -17.89 0.81 -10.08
CA GLU A 183 -18.80 1.96 -10.00
C GLU A 183 -18.29 3.17 -10.76
N THR A 184 -19.18 3.82 -11.51
CA THR A 184 -18.87 5.03 -12.29
C THR A 184 -19.19 6.28 -11.47
N ILE A 185 -18.23 7.20 -11.40
CA ILE A 185 -18.41 8.49 -10.74
C ILE A 185 -18.78 9.52 -11.79
N TYR A 186 -20.01 10.02 -11.72
CA TYR A 186 -20.53 11.02 -12.64
C TYR A 186 -20.11 12.44 -12.24
N PRO A 187 -19.97 13.36 -13.21
CA PRO A 187 -19.89 14.79 -12.90
C PRO A 187 -21.20 15.28 -12.26
N VAL A 188 -21.12 16.38 -11.52
CA VAL A 188 -22.33 17.08 -11.09
C VAL A 188 -22.89 17.81 -12.30
N GLU A 189 -24.21 17.73 -12.49
CA GLU A 189 -24.94 18.40 -13.58
C GLU A 189 -24.92 19.92 -13.39
N ASN A 190 -25.41 20.66 -14.40
CA ASN A 190 -25.47 22.12 -14.31
C ASN A 190 -26.39 22.53 -13.15
N GLU A 191 -26.00 23.55 -12.39
CA GLU A 191 -26.78 24.07 -11.26
C GLU A 191 -28.18 24.51 -11.68
N GLU A 192 -28.34 24.98 -12.93
CA GLU A 192 -29.64 25.33 -13.53
C GLU A 192 -30.61 24.14 -13.65
N GLU A 193 -30.09 22.91 -13.64
CA GLU A 193 -30.87 21.67 -13.79
C GLU A 193 -31.17 21.00 -12.44
N TRP A 194 -30.65 21.54 -11.34
CA TRP A 194 -30.80 20.92 -10.03
C TRP A 194 -32.23 21.09 -9.49
N ASP A 195 -32.87 19.98 -9.15
CA ASP A 195 -34.06 19.97 -8.30
C ASP A 195 -33.63 20.09 -6.83
N VAL A 196 -33.57 21.32 -6.32
CA VAL A 196 -33.14 21.60 -4.94
C VAL A 196 -34.37 21.71 -4.02
N PRO A 197 -34.53 20.78 -3.05
CA PRO A 197 -35.61 20.85 -2.08
C PRO A 197 -35.68 22.18 -1.32
N ASP A 198 -36.90 22.64 -1.06
CA ASP A 198 -37.19 23.91 -0.37
C ASP A 198 -36.51 24.06 0.99
N ASP A 199 -36.35 22.96 1.74
CA ASP A 199 -35.69 22.95 3.04
C ASP A 199 -34.17 23.17 2.93
N ILE A 200 -33.57 22.73 1.81
CA ILE A 200 -32.15 22.96 1.52
C ILE A 200 -31.93 24.38 1.01
N SER A 201 -32.77 24.86 0.09
CA SER A 201 -32.64 26.20 -0.51
C SER A 201 -32.79 27.32 0.53
N ARG A 202 -33.64 27.11 1.55
CA ARG A 202 -33.85 28.06 2.66
C ARG A 202 -32.81 27.94 3.77
N ARG A 203 -31.93 26.95 3.73
CA ARG A 203 -30.94 26.71 4.78
C ARG A 203 -29.82 27.74 4.71
N MET A 204 -29.79 28.64 5.68
CA MET A 204 -28.64 29.53 5.86
C MET A 204 -27.50 28.76 6.53
N VAL A 205 -26.37 28.62 5.84
CA VAL A 205 -25.16 27.98 6.37
C VAL A 205 -24.19 29.08 6.81
N GLU A 206 -24.07 29.27 8.13
CA GLU A 206 -23.08 30.19 8.68
C GLU A 206 -21.66 29.62 8.57
N PRO A 207 -20.64 30.47 8.34
CA PRO A 207 -19.26 30.01 8.38
C PRO A 207 -18.92 29.49 9.78
N PRO A 208 -18.12 28.43 9.90
CA PRO A 208 -17.71 27.93 11.21
C PRO A 208 -16.98 29.03 11.99
N PRO A 209 -17.19 29.13 13.32
CA PRO A 209 -16.57 30.18 14.14
C PRO A 209 -15.05 30.11 14.02
N TYR A 210 -14.47 31.11 13.34
CA TYR A 210 -13.04 31.18 13.08
C TYR A 210 -12.34 31.96 14.19
N LYS A 211 -11.50 31.27 14.98
CA LYS A 211 -10.55 31.91 15.88
C LYS A 211 -9.16 31.91 15.23
N PRO A 212 -8.63 33.07 14.77
CA PRO A 212 -7.29 33.12 14.21
C PRO A 212 -6.27 32.69 15.25
N LYS A 213 -5.46 31.66 14.92
CA LYS A 213 -4.29 31.32 15.74
C LYS A 213 -3.23 32.38 15.54
N ALA A 214 -2.56 32.80 16.61
CA ALA A 214 -1.45 33.74 16.52
C ALA A 214 -0.33 33.18 15.61
N GLY A 215 0.15 34.00 14.68
CA GLY A 215 1.24 33.67 13.75
C GLY A 215 0.79 33.20 12.36
N ARG A 216 1.77 33.01 11.46
CA ARG A 216 1.52 32.59 10.07
C ARG A 216 0.98 31.16 10.03
N PRO A 217 -0.15 30.90 9.33
CA PRO A 217 -0.66 29.54 9.13
C PRO A 217 0.42 28.64 8.54
N LYS A 218 0.71 27.53 9.24
CA LYS A 218 1.67 26.53 8.75
C LYS A 218 1.03 25.77 7.58
N THR A 219 1.57 25.97 6.38
CA THR A 219 1.16 25.25 5.17
C THR A 219 1.87 23.90 4.99
N LYS A 220 2.91 23.65 5.78
CA LYS A 220 3.71 22.41 5.75
C LYS A 220 3.40 21.53 6.96
N ARG A 221 3.37 20.22 6.73
CA ARG A 221 3.24 19.20 7.78
C ARG A 221 4.32 19.36 8.85
N THR A 222 3.92 19.21 10.12
CA THR A 222 4.87 19.05 11.23
C THR A 222 5.46 17.65 11.19
N LYS A 223 6.79 17.56 11.09
CA LYS A 223 7.51 16.29 10.90
C LYS A 223 7.64 15.52 12.21
N SER A 224 7.65 14.20 12.12
CA SER A 224 7.93 13.33 13.27
C SER A 224 9.44 13.28 13.56
N LYS A 225 9.83 13.05 14.83
CA LYS A 225 11.25 12.88 15.20
C LYS A 225 11.84 11.67 14.43
N GLY A 226 12.93 11.90 13.69
CA GLY A 226 13.63 10.86 12.91
C GLY A 226 13.43 10.92 11.39
N GLU A 227 12.55 11.79 10.88
CA GLU A 227 12.28 11.93 9.45
C GLU A 227 13.46 12.62 8.71
N LYS A 228 14.34 11.83 8.07
CA LYS A 228 15.48 12.34 7.29
C LYS A 228 15.02 12.91 5.95
N ILE A 229 15.37 14.17 5.68
CA ILE A 229 15.06 14.84 4.41
C ILE A 229 16.14 14.47 3.40
N ILE A 230 15.80 13.71 2.36
CA ILE A 230 16.59 13.71 1.13
C ILE A 230 16.14 14.94 0.34
N MET A 231 16.78 16.09 0.59
CA MET A 231 16.54 17.26 -0.26
C MET A 231 17.05 16.89 -1.66
N GLN A 232 16.15 16.89 -2.66
CA GLN A 232 16.58 16.83 -4.04
C GLN A 232 17.48 18.05 -4.29
N ARG A 233 18.77 17.78 -4.56
CA ARG A 233 19.74 18.83 -4.86
C ARG A 233 19.34 19.46 -6.19
N HIS A 234 19.27 20.78 -6.21
CA HIS A 234 19.09 21.54 -7.45
C HIS A 234 20.44 22.11 -7.88
N CYS A 235 20.73 22.00 -9.17
CA CYS A 235 21.93 22.60 -9.73
C CYS A 235 21.73 24.10 -9.88
N SER A 236 22.58 24.92 -9.26
CA SER A 236 22.53 26.38 -9.44
C SER A 236 22.93 26.85 -10.85
N ARG A 237 23.53 25.99 -11.69
CA ARG A 237 23.90 26.30 -13.08
C ARG A 237 22.77 26.07 -14.09
N CYS A 238 22.00 24.99 -13.94
CA CYS A 238 20.97 24.59 -14.91
C CYS A 238 19.58 24.33 -14.31
N SER A 239 19.40 24.61 -13.02
CA SER A 239 18.17 24.37 -12.23
C SER A 239 17.67 22.91 -12.19
N GLY A 240 18.39 21.98 -12.81
CA GLY A 240 18.04 20.56 -12.86
C GLY A 240 18.09 19.87 -11.48
N LYS A 241 17.18 18.92 -11.27
CA LYS A 241 17.02 18.11 -10.04
C LYS A 241 18.05 16.98 -9.97
N GLY A 242 18.46 16.59 -8.77
CA GLY A 242 19.27 15.39 -8.48
C GLY A 242 20.79 15.56 -8.57
N ARG A 243 21.30 16.76 -8.88
CA ARG A 243 22.75 17.04 -9.03
C ARG A 243 23.09 18.43 -8.49
N ASN A 244 24.36 18.67 -8.18
CA ASN A 244 24.86 19.99 -7.76
C ASN A 244 25.71 20.63 -8.87
N ARG A 245 26.15 21.88 -8.68
CA ARG A 245 26.97 22.62 -9.66
C ARG A 245 28.28 21.91 -10.00
N ALA A 246 28.90 21.25 -9.02
CA ALA A 246 30.19 20.59 -9.20
C ALA A 246 30.11 19.37 -10.13
N THR A 247 28.98 18.66 -10.12
CA THR A 247 28.72 17.49 -10.98
C THR A 247 27.89 17.85 -12.22
N CYS A 248 27.79 19.13 -12.57
CA CYS A 248 26.96 19.58 -13.69
C CYS A 248 27.78 19.72 -14.97
N THR A 249 27.46 18.88 -15.96
CA THR A 249 28.08 18.87 -17.29
C THR A 249 27.47 19.90 -18.27
N TYR A 250 26.40 20.61 -17.88
CA TYR A 250 25.81 21.65 -18.73
C TYR A 250 26.77 22.85 -18.82
N MET A 251 27.10 23.27 -20.04
CA MET A 251 27.91 24.46 -20.31
C MET A 251 27.03 25.72 -20.25
N ILE A 252 27.57 26.81 -19.70
CA ILE A 252 26.90 28.11 -19.71
C ILE A 252 27.10 28.71 -21.11
N PRO A 253 26.04 29.11 -21.83
CA PRO A 253 26.20 29.84 -23.08
C PRO A 253 26.98 31.13 -22.82
N THR A 254 28.07 31.36 -23.56
CA THR A 254 28.77 32.65 -23.49
C THR A 254 27.80 33.75 -23.93
N PRO A 255 27.73 34.88 -23.21
CA PRO A 255 26.92 35.99 -23.66
C PRO A 255 27.44 36.45 -25.02
N SER A 256 26.55 36.49 -26.01
CA SER A 256 26.86 37.08 -27.31
C SER A 256 27.10 38.57 -27.08
N ASN A 257 28.35 39.02 -27.21
CA ASN A 257 28.66 40.45 -27.24
C ASN A 257 27.89 41.07 -28.41
N LYS A 258 27.02 42.03 -28.10
CA LYS A 258 26.52 43.03 -29.05
C LYS A 258 27.52 44.17 -29.13
#